data_AF-A0A251ZX55-F1
#
_entry.id   AF-A0A251ZX55-F1
#
_cell.length_a   1.000
_cell.length_b   1.000
_cell.length_c   1.000
_cell.angle_alpha   90.00
_cell.angle_beta   90.00
_cell.angle_gamma   90.00
#
_symmetry.space_group_name_H-M   'P 1'
#
loop_
_entity.id
_entity.type
_entity.pdbx_description
1 polymer ?
#
loop_
_entity_poly.entity_id
_entity_poly.type
_entity_poly.pdbx_seq_one_letter_code
_entity_poly.pdbx_strand_id
1 'polypeptide(L)'
;MIVQGYNFFCDMPQDMRYLRQESEGERFIEENMIFILPDRLRKFRKNLWHVRKNAGPTHIYVPLFRVQTQLASEPLPQGYAGPLDVYPFYTHTSRRRSRSLDYYVLFVFKDKTSFVKCSQLLTAPT
;
A
#
# COMPACT_ATOMS: atom_id res chain seq x y z
N MET A 1 8.01 -10.78 15.47
CA MET A 1 8.93 -9.63 15.32
C MET A 1 8.08 -8.36 15.29
N ILE A 2 7.95 -7.67 16.43
CA ILE A 2 7.17 -6.43 16.51
C ILE A 2 8.03 -5.35 15.86
N VAL A 3 7.60 -4.89 14.70
CA VAL A 3 8.14 -3.73 14.03
C VAL A 3 7.74 -2.51 14.85
N GLN A 4 8.64 -2.03 15.70
CA GLN A 4 8.51 -0.74 16.37
C GLN A 4 9.39 0.27 15.62
N GLY A 5 8.77 1.31 15.05
CA GLY A 5 9.48 2.51 14.58
C GLY A 5 10.15 2.43 13.22
N TYR A 6 9.43 2.12 12.13
CA TYR A 6 9.94 2.51 10.81
C TYR A 6 9.64 3.99 10.56
N ASN A 7 10.66 4.83 10.69
CA ASN A 7 10.64 6.24 10.26
C ASN A 7 10.70 6.41 8.73
N PHE A 8 10.76 5.29 7.99
CA PHE A 8 10.98 5.28 6.55
C PHE A 8 9.81 4.61 5.85
N PHE A 9 8.88 5.42 5.36
CA PHE A 9 7.72 4.97 4.60
C PHE A 9 7.41 5.91 3.45
N CYS A 10 6.76 5.39 2.40
CA CYS A 10 6.24 6.21 1.30
C CYS A 10 4.78 5.87 1.05
N ASP A 11 4.02 6.85 0.57
CA ASP A 11 2.68 6.61 0.03
C ASP A 11 2.74 5.75 -1.24
N MET A 12 1.60 5.21 -1.64
CA MET A 12 1.44 4.59 -2.95
C MET A 12 1.64 5.62 -4.07
N PRO A 13 2.11 5.20 -5.25
CA PRO A 13 2.16 6.10 -6.38
C PRO A 13 0.73 6.42 -6.87
N GLN A 14 0.54 7.58 -7.49
CA GLN A 14 -0.78 8.02 -7.94
C GLN A 14 -1.34 7.18 -9.08
N ASP A 15 -0.46 6.53 -9.86
CA ASP A 15 -0.81 5.64 -10.97
C ASP A 15 -1.01 4.18 -10.53
N MET A 16 -1.04 3.90 -9.22
CA MET A 16 -1.35 2.56 -8.73
C MET A 16 -2.83 2.23 -8.94
N ARG A 17 -3.09 0.99 -9.35
CA ARG A 17 -4.44 0.43 -9.48
C ARG A 17 -4.55 -0.84 -8.66
N TYR A 18 -5.74 -1.41 -8.58
CA TYR A 18 -5.92 -2.73 -7.99
C TYR A 18 -6.92 -3.57 -8.77
N LEU A 19 -6.79 -4.88 -8.61
CA LEU A 19 -7.77 -5.87 -9.01
C LEU A 19 -8.48 -6.35 -7.75
N ARG A 20 -9.76 -6.67 -7.86
CA ARG A 20 -10.55 -7.18 -6.74
C ARG A 20 -11.34 -8.39 -7.18
N GLN A 21 -11.25 -9.46 -6.41
CA GLN A 21 -12.17 -10.59 -6.56
C GLN A 21 -13.47 -10.28 -5.81
N GLU A 22 -14.62 -10.57 -6.41
CA GLU A 22 -15.88 -10.56 -5.69
C GLU A 22 -15.91 -11.75 -4.73
N SER A 23 -16.02 -11.47 -3.44
CA SER A 23 -16.12 -12.47 -2.38
C SER A 23 -17.27 -12.08 -1.46
N GLU A 24 -18.15 -13.04 -1.16
CA GLU A 24 -19.23 -12.88 -0.18
C GLU A 24 -18.70 -13.23 1.22
N GLY A 25 -18.88 -12.33 2.20
CA GLY A 25 -18.77 -12.68 3.62
C GLY A 25 -17.47 -12.31 4.36
N GLU A 26 -16.58 -11.50 3.79
CA GLU A 26 -15.31 -11.15 4.46
C GLU A 26 -15.34 -9.90 5.34
N ARG A 27 -14.44 -9.90 6.33
CA ARG A 27 -14.26 -8.81 7.31
C ARG A 27 -13.42 -7.64 6.78
N PHE A 28 -12.55 -7.86 5.79
CA PHE A 28 -11.67 -6.84 5.19
C PHE A 28 -11.60 -7.03 3.67
N ILE A 29 -11.82 -5.97 2.90
CA ILE A 29 -11.84 -6.03 1.43
C ILE A 29 -10.43 -6.17 0.84
N GLU A 30 -9.42 -5.75 1.59
CA GLU A 30 -8.01 -5.65 1.20
C GLU A 30 -7.32 -7.02 1.07
N GLU A 31 -7.87 -8.07 1.69
CA GLU A 31 -7.33 -9.43 1.59
C GLU A 31 -7.55 -10.04 0.19
N ASN A 32 -8.59 -9.60 -0.53
CA ASN A 32 -8.93 -10.02 -1.89
C ASN A 32 -8.50 -9.03 -2.98
N MET A 33 -7.62 -8.09 -2.63
CA MET A 33 -7.09 -7.10 -3.56
C MET A 33 -5.67 -7.46 -4.03
N ILE A 34 -5.45 -7.38 -5.34
CA ILE A 34 -4.12 -7.41 -5.94
C ILE A 34 -3.79 -6.01 -6.41
N PHE A 35 -2.78 -5.39 -5.81
CA PHE A 35 -2.33 -4.07 -6.20
C PHE A 35 -1.41 -4.13 -7.43
N ILE A 36 -1.74 -3.37 -8.46
CA ILE A 36 -0.95 -3.26 -9.68
C ILE A 36 0.08 -2.16 -9.49
N LEU A 37 1.33 -2.58 -9.39
CA LEU A 37 2.50 -1.72 -9.24
C LEU A 37 3.09 -1.34 -10.60
N PRO A 38 3.45 -0.06 -10.79
CA PRO A 38 4.27 0.33 -11.93
C PRO A 38 5.62 -0.41 -11.93
N ASP A 39 6.12 -0.79 -13.11
CA ASP A 39 7.33 -1.58 -13.26
C ASP A 39 8.59 -0.95 -12.65
N ARG A 40 8.65 0.39 -12.63
CA ARG A 40 9.74 1.13 -11.97
C ARG A 40 9.89 0.77 -10.48
N LEU A 41 8.82 0.34 -9.83
CA LEU A 41 8.78 -0.05 -8.41
C LEU A 41 8.96 -1.56 -8.18
N ARG A 42 9.23 -2.36 -9.22
CA ARG A 42 9.36 -3.83 -9.14
C ARG A 42 10.23 -4.32 -7.99
N LYS A 43 11.35 -3.63 -7.74
CA LYS A 43 12.31 -3.99 -6.67
C LYS A 43 11.74 -3.83 -5.26
N PHE A 44 10.68 -3.03 -5.10
CA PHE A 44 10.07 -2.69 -3.82
C PHE A 44 8.72 -3.37 -3.58
N ARG A 45 8.29 -4.28 -4.46
CA ARG A 45 6.98 -4.97 -4.34
C ARG A 45 6.74 -5.62 -2.96
N LYS A 46 7.79 -6.14 -2.32
CA LYS A 46 7.73 -6.78 -0.99
C LYS A 46 7.62 -5.78 0.17
N ASN A 47 7.77 -4.49 -0.12
CA ASN A 47 7.73 -3.41 0.85
C ASN A 47 6.35 -2.77 0.95
N LEU A 48 5.35 -3.19 0.19
CA LEU A 48 3.99 -2.65 0.29
C LEU A 48 3.18 -3.40 1.36
N TRP A 49 2.65 -2.66 2.33
CA TRP A 49 1.95 -3.22 3.49
C TRP A 49 0.66 -2.48 3.74
N HIS A 50 -0.32 -3.25 4.19
CA HIS A 50 -1.42 -2.69 4.93
C HIS A 50 -0.93 -2.37 6.35
N VAL A 51 -1.15 -1.15 6.81
CA VAL A 51 -0.66 -0.65 8.09
C VAL A 51 -1.80 -0.06 8.90
N ARG A 52 -1.65 -0.08 10.23
CA ARG A 52 -2.49 0.68 11.15
C ARG A 52 -1.72 1.87 11.72
N LYS A 53 -2.33 3.05 11.80
CA LYS A 53 -1.77 4.15 12.57
C LYS A 53 -1.79 3.83 14.08
N ASN A 54 -0.65 3.96 14.76
CA ASN A 54 -0.58 3.82 16.21
C ASN A 54 -1.23 5.05 16.88
N ALA A 55 -2.08 4.80 17.87
CA ALA A 55 -2.76 5.84 18.66
C ALA A 55 -1.86 6.49 19.73
N GLY A 56 -0.65 5.97 19.93
CA GLY A 56 0.32 6.51 20.89
C GLY A 56 0.92 7.88 20.49
N PRO A 57 1.70 8.52 21.38
CA PRO A 57 2.26 9.86 21.19
C PRO A 57 3.25 9.95 20.02
N THR A 58 3.79 8.82 19.59
CA THR A 58 4.59 8.69 18.37
C THR A 58 3.67 8.23 17.24
N HIS A 59 3.40 9.08 16.26
CA HIS A 59 2.64 8.75 15.04
C HIS A 59 3.40 7.73 14.18
N ILE A 60 3.43 6.47 14.59
CA ILE A 60 4.11 5.36 13.92
C ILE A 60 3.07 4.47 13.24
N TYR A 61 3.37 4.00 12.03
CA TYR A 61 2.57 2.98 11.35
C TYR A 61 3.02 1.57 11.75
N VAL A 62 2.06 0.72 12.11
CA VAL A 62 2.27 -0.69 12.47
C VAL A 62 1.84 -1.55 11.27
N PRO A 63 2.76 -2.28 10.62
CA PRO A 63 2.40 -3.22 9.55
C PRO A 63 1.50 -4.34 10.07
N LEU A 64 0.41 -4.60 9.36
CA LEU A 64 -0.53 -5.68 9.66
C LEU A 64 -0.21 -6.89 8.80
N PHE A 65 -0.35 -6.73 7.48
CA PHE A 65 -0.05 -7.78 6.51
C PHE A 65 0.49 -7.17 5.23
N ARG A 66 1.29 -7.97 4.51
CA ARG A 66 1.81 -7.59 3.21
C ARG A 66 0.68 -7.73 2.19
N VAL A 67 0.50 -6.71 1.35
CA VAL A 67 -0.52 -6.78 0.31
C VAL A 67 -0.04 -7.64 -0.86
N GLN A 68 -0.98 -8.23 -1.60
CA GLN A 68 -0.64 -8.89 -2.86
C GLN A 68 -0.36 -7.83 -3.92
N THR A 69 0.67 -8.07 -4.73
CA THR A 69 1.09 -7.13 -5.76
C THR A 69 1.39 -7.85 -7.05
N GLN A 70 1.07 -7.19 -8.16
CA GLN A 70 1.41 -7.59 -9.51
C GLN A 70 2.02 -6.40 -10.24
N LEU A 71 2.90 -6.63 -11.22
CA LEU A 71 3.45 -5.56 -12.03
C LEU A 71 2.52 -5.19 -13.17
N ALA A 72 2.55 -3.93 -13.60
CA ALA A 72 1.79 -3.46 -14.75
C ALA A 72 2.11 -4.24 -16.04
N SER A 73 3.36 -4.70 -16.22
CA SER A 73 3.75 -5.54 -17.36
C SER A 73 3.29 -7.01 -17.28
N GLU A 74 2.82 -7.49 -16.12
CA GLU A 74 2.44 -8.89 -15.93
C GLU A 74 0.97 -9.12 -16.37
N PRO A 75 0.65 -10.28 -16.97
CA PRO A 75 -0.69 -10.55 -17.48
C PRO A 75 -1.71 -10.62 -16.34
N LEU A 76 -2.86 -9.94 -16.49
CA LEU A 76 -3.88 -9.87 -15.44
C LEU A 76 -4.45 -11.27 -15.12
N PRO A 77 -4.60 -11.64 -13.83
CA PRO A 77 -5.16 -12.90 -13.41
C PRO A 77 -6.65 -12.96 -13.74
N GLN A 78 -7.11 -14.15 -14.13
CA GLN A 78 -8.53 -14.40 -14.37
C GLN A 78 -9.33 -14.39 -13.05
N GLY A 79 -10.62 -14.05 -13.13
CA GLY A 79 -11.51 -14.07 -11.97
C GLY A 79 -11.45 -12.83 -11.06
N TYR A 80 -10.68 -11.80 -11.44
CA TYR A 80 -10.65 -10.51 -10.75
C TYR A 80 -11.31 -9.42 -11.60
N ALA A 81 -12.06 -8.53 -10.95
CA ALA A 81 -12.57 -7.30 -11.54
C ALA A 81 -11.51 -6.18 -11.48
N GLY A 82 -11.50 -5.30 -12.49
CA GLY A 82 -10.57 -4.17 -12.61
C GLY A 82 -9.74 -4.20 -13.90
N PRO A 83 -8.66 -3.40 -14.02
CA PRO A 83 -8.07 -2.55 -12.98
C PRO A 83 -8.98 -1.41 -12.51
N LEU A 84 -9.05 -1.20 -11.19
CA LEU A 84 -9.78 -0.11 -10.54
C LEU A 84 -8.80 0.92 -9.98
N ASP A 85 -9.18 2.19 -10.00
CA ASP A 85 -8.38 3.26 -9.40
C ASP A 85 -8.42 3.16 -7.87
N VAL A 86 -7.26 3.33 -7.23
CA VAL A 86 -7.17 3.30 -5.77
C VAL A 86 -7.89 4.52 -5.19
N TYR A 87 -8.94 4.28 -4.40
CA TYR A 87 -9.72 5.35 -3.79
C TYR A 87 -8.87 6.21 -2.83
N PRO A 88 -9.13 7.53 -2.71
CA PRO A 88 -8.34 8.43 -1.87
C PRO A 88 -8.24 8.05 -0.39
N PHE A 89 -9.15 7.19 0.08
CA PHE A 89 -9.13 6.63 1.42
C PHE A 89 -7.82 5.90 1.73
N TYR A 90 -7.22 5.21 0.74
CA TYR A 90 -5.93 4.55 0.91
C TYR A 90 -4.73 5.44 0.59
N THR A 91 -4.93 6.53 -0.17
CA THR A 91 -3.81 7.33 -0.73
C THR A 91 -3.40 8.52 0.12
N HIS A 92 -4.28 9.04 0.99
CA HIS A 92 -3.96 10.22 1.79
C HIS A 92 -4.39 10.09 3.25
N THR A 93 -3.42 10.26 4.13
CA THR A 93 -3.57 10.30 5.60
C THR A 93 -4.30 11.56 6.12
N SER A 94 -4.91 12.34 5.22
CA SER A 94 -5.47 13.65 5.54
C SER A 94 -6.80 13.56 6.28
N ARG A 95 -6.72 13.73 7.61
CA ARG A 95 -7.66 14.44 8.49
C ARG A 95 -9.16 14.26 8.17
N ARG A 96 -9.76 13.11 8.47
CA ARG A 96 -11.22 13.04 8.73
C ARG A 96 -11.48 12.76 10.20
N ARG A 97 -12.15 13.72 10.84
CA ARG A 97 -12.23 13.95 12.28
C ARG A 97 -13.22 13.03 13.04
N SER A 98 -13.77 11.98 12.44
CA SER A 98 -14.95 11.32 13.04
C SER A 98 -14.99 9.79 13.00
N ARG A 99 -14.27 9.10 12.11
CA ARG A 99 -14.16 7.62 12.15
C ARG A 99 -12.82 7.23 11.59
N SER A 100 -11.83 7.05 12.46
CA SER A 100 -10.49 6.61 12.09
C SER A 100 -10.55 5.13 11.71
N LEU A 101 -10.89 4.85 10.45
CA LEU A 101 -10.34 3.67 9.82
C LEU A 101 -8.85 3.97 9.61
N ASP A 102 -8.03 3.63 10.60
CA ASP A 102 -6.58 3.90 10.67
C ASP A 102 -5.76 3.06 9.67
N TYR A 103 -6.38 2.63 8.59
CA TYR A 103 -5.88 1.62 7.67
C TYR A 103 -5.34 2.28 6.41
N TYR A 104 -4.05 2.09 6.16
CA TYR A 104 -3.35 2.65 5.01
C TYR A 104 -2.58 1.56 4.28
N VAL A 105 -2.34 1.76 2.99
CA VAL A 105 -1.38 0.95 2.24
C VAL A 105 -0.15 1.82 1.98
N LEU A 106 0.98 1.45 2.59
CA LEU A 106 2.23 2.21 2.52
C LEU A 106 3.39 1.30 2.12
N PHE A 107 4.36 1.88 1.42
CA PHE A 107 5.68 1.27 1.35
C PHE A 107 6.39 1.47 2.68
N VAL A 108 6.90 0.39 3.28
CA VAL A 108 7.57 0.39 4.56
C VAL A 108 8.98 -0.20 4.43
N PHE A 109 9.97 0.51 4.95
CA PHE A 109 11.38 0.18 4.77
C PHE A 109 12.11 0.00 6.09
N LYS A 110 13.02 -0.98 6.11
CA LYS A 110 13.91 -1.22 7.26
C LYS A 110 15.07 -0.23 7.32
N ASP A 111 15.49 0.27 6.16
CA ASP A 111 16.67 1.12 6.02
C ASP A 111 16.36 2.37 5.19
N LYS A 112 17.11 3.44 5.48
CA LYS A 112 16.96 4.75 4.83
C LYS A 112 17.28 4.69 3.33
N THR A 113 18.24 3.85 2.94
CA THR A 113 18.72 3.78 1.55
C THR A 113 17.64 3.25 0.61
N SER A 114 16.96 2.16 0.99
CA SER A 114 15.82 1.61 0.27
C SER A 114 14.67 2.60 0.16
N PHE A 115 14.41 3.32 1.25
CA PHE A 115 13.40 4.38 1.28
C PHE A 115 13.71 5.49 0.27
N VAL A 116 14.90 6.09 0.31
CA VAL A 116 15.29 7.18 -0.60
C VAL A 116 15.18 6.72 -2.07
N LYS A 117 15.64 5.51 -2.38
CA LYS A 117 15.53 4.94 -3.73
C LYS A 117 14.08 4.80 -4.19
N CYS A 118 13.19 4.31 -3.32
CA CYS A 118 11.78 4.20 -3.64
C CYS A 118 11.15 5.58 -3.83
N SER A 119 11.38 6.53 -2.92
CA SER A 119 10.83 7.89 -2.99
C SER A 119 11.18 8.60 -4.30
N GLN A 120 12.42 8.45 -4.78
CA GLN A 120 12.86 9.02 -6.05
C GLN A 120 12.09 8.45 -7.26
N LEU A 121 11.76 7.16 -7.21
CA LEU A 121 11.01 6.47 -8.26
C LEU A 121 9.51 6.77 -8.22
N LEU A 122 8.98 7.20 -7.07
CA LEU A 122 7.59 7.68 -6.96
C LEU A 122 7.40 9.03 -7.65
N THR A 123 8.41 9.89 -7.64
CA THR A 123 8.39 11.21 -8.28
C THR A 123 8.84 11.20 -9.75
N ALA A 124 9.31 10.05 -10.25
CA ALA A 124 9.74 9.95 -11.64
C ALA A 124 8.52 10.10 -12.57
N PRO A 125 8.57 10.98 -13.59
CA PRO A 125 7.50 11.08 -14.58
C PRO A 125 7.34 9.73 -15.29
N THR A 126 6.08 9.34 -15.49
CA THR A 126 5.66 8.09 -16.11
C THR A 126 6.07 8.01 -17.57
#